data_AF-A0A501XF22-F1
#
_entry.id   AF-A0A501XF22-F1
#
_cell.length_a   1.000
_cell.length_b   1.000
_cell.length_c   1.000
_cell.angle_alpha   90.00
_cell.angle_beta   90.00
_cell.angle_gamma   90.00
#
_symmetry.space_group_name_H-M   'P 1'
#
loop_
_entity.id
_entity.type
_entity.pdbx_description
1 polymer ?
#
loop_
_entity_poly.entity_id
_entity_poly.type
_entity_poly.pdbx_seq_one_letter_code
_entity_poly.pdbx_strand_id
1 'polypeptide(L)'
;MDLRAGSQGFGPASNFSALGFEENRYGADLGGLKIKDVNISTQAGATAALNSIDEALKSISVNRAELGAVQNRLEATISNLTSASNNTVASRSRIQDADFAAETTSLARGQILTQAAQAMLAQANQSQQGVLQLLR
;
A
#
# COMPACT_ATOMS: atom_id res chain seq x y z
N MET A 1 -36.13 0.56 28.93
CA MET A 1 -36.01 -0.68 28.14
C MET A 1 -37.34 -1.41 28.25
N ASP A 2 -38.28 -1.10 27.35
CA ASP A 2 -39.57 -1.77 27.28
C ASP A 2 -39.57 -2.62 26.00
N LEU A 3 -39.18 -3.89 26.14
CA LEU A 3 -39.17 -4.88 25.08
C LEU A 3 -40.53 -5.59 25.09
N ARG A 4 -41.55 -4.94 24.53
CA ARG A 4 -42.83 -5.59 24.23
C ARG A 4 -42.60 -6.59 23.09
N ALA A 5 -42.23 -7.81 23.47
CA ALA A 5 -42.28 -8.99 22.63
C ALA A 5 -43.76 -9.34 22.38
N GLY A 6 -44.18 -9.32 21.11
CA GLY A 6 -45.52 -9.75 20.74
C GLY A 6 -45.93 -9.33 19.32
N SER A 7 -45.77 -10.27 18.38
CA SER A 7 -46.57 -10.45 17.16
C SER A 7 -46.49 -9.44 16.00
N GLN A 8 -45.41 -8.68 15.83
CA GLN A 8 -45.07 -8.17 14.50
C GLN A 8 -43.93 -9.06 13.99
N GLY A 9 -44.27 -9.97 13.07
CA GLY A 9 -43.29 -10.81 12.39
C GLY A 9 -42.21 -9.97 11.71
N PHE A 10 -41.14 -10.64 11.28
CA PHE A 10 -40.02 -10.11 10.51
C PHE A 10 -40.48 -9.16 9.40
N GLY A 11 -40.58 -7.88 9.71
CA GLY A 11 -41.11 -6.86 8.84
C GLY A 11 -40.44 -5.52 9.11
N PRO A 12 -40.58 -4.56 8.19
CA PRO A 12 -39.83 -3.30 8.14
C PRO A 12 -40.03 -2.36 9.34
N ALA A 13 -40.92 -2.70 10.29
CA ALA A 13 -41.18 -1.94 11.52
C ALA A 13 -40.69 -2.66 12.80
N SER A 14 -39.82 -3.67 12.68
CA SER A 14 -39.27 -4.38 13.84
C SER A 14 -38.21 -3.57 14.58
N ASN A 15 -38.09 -3.78 15.90
CA ASN A 15 -37.07 -3.14 16.75
C ASN A 15 -35.63 -3.41 16.28
N PHE A 16 -35.40 -4.44 15.46
CA PHE A 16 -34.11 -4.75 14.87
C PHE A 16 -33.74 -3.78 13.72
N SER A 17 -34.73 -3.42 12.88
CA SER A 17 -34.60 -2.37 11.85
C SER A 17 -34.40 -0.98 12.48
N ALA A 18 -35.08 -0.69 13.59
CA ALA A 18 -34.90 0.57 14.33
C ALA A 18 -33.50 0.75 14.94
N LEU A 19 -32.76 -0.35 15.14
CA LEU A 19 -31.36 -0.35 15.57
C LEU A 19 -30.38 -0.29 14.39
N GLY A 20 -30.88 -0.11 13.17
CA GLY A 20 -30.08 0.03 11.95
C GLY A 20 -29.56 -1.28 11.37
N PHE A 21 -30.02 -2.43 11.89
CA PHE A 21 -29.72 -3.73 11.31
C PHE A 21 -30.90 -4.17 10.44
N GLU A 22 -30.78 -4.02 9.12
CA GLU A 22 -31.67 -4.73 8.20
C GLU A 22 -31.06 -6.11 7.93
N GLU A 23 -31.65 -7.18 8.47
CA GLU A 23 -31.28 -8.55 8.11
C GLU A 23 -31.89 -8.92 6.75
N ASN A 24 -31.51 -8.20 5.71
CA ASN A 24 -31.81 -8.62 4.35
C ASN A 24 -30.73 -9.63 3.93
N ARG A 25 -30.95 -10.91 4.28
CA ARG A 25 -30.11 -12.01 3.78
C ARG A 25 -30.23 -12.02 2.25
N TYR A 26 -29.11 -11.82 1.57
CA TYR A 26 -28.94 -11.83 0.12
C TYR A 26 -30.04 -12.60 -0.64
N GLY A 27 -30.87 -11.85 -1.39
CA GLY A 27 -31.91 -12.39 -2.25
C GLY A 27 -33.18 -12.86 -1.53
N ALA A 28 -33.63 -12.09 -0.54
CA ALA A 28 -34.97 -12.21 0.01
C ALA A 28 -35.80 -10.94 -0.29
N ASP A 29 -37.10 -11.11 -0.54
CA ASP A 29 -38.07 -10.00 -0.52
C ASP A 29 -38.19 -9.41 0.90
N LEU A 30 -38.83 -8.24 1.06
CA LEU A 30 -39.11 -7.55 2.34
C LEU A 30 -39.82 -8.44 3.38
N GLY A 31 -40.40 -9.58 2.96
CA GLY A 31 -41.00 -10.62 3.81
C GLY A 31 -40.14 -11.86 4.08
N GLY A 32 -38.86 -11.88 3.69
CA GLY A 32 -37.94 -12.99 3.97
C GLY A 32 -38.02 -14.18 3.00
N LEU A 33 -38.79 -14.08 1.91
CA LEU A 33 -38.89 -15.13 0.89
C LEU A 33 -37.64 -15.14 0.02
N LYS A 34 -36.84 -16.21 0.09
CA LYS A 34 -35.62 -16.35 -0.71
C LYS A 34 -35.95 -16.63 -2.17
N ILE A 35 -35.12 -16.16 -3.10
CA ILE A 35 -35.26 -16.45 -4.56
C ILE A 35 -35.48 -17.95 -4.83
N LYS A 36 -34.80 -18.84 -4.09
CA LYS A 36 -34.95 -20.30 -4.24
C LYS A 36 -36.34 -20.85 -3.90
N ASP A 37 -37.10 -20.12 -3.09
CA ASP A 37 -38.39 -20.52 -2.54
C ASP A 37 -39.57 -19.86 -3.29
N VAL A 38 -39.29 -19.04 -4.31
CA VAL A 38 -40.32 -18.34 -5.07
C VAL A 38 -40.97 -19.25 -6.11
N ASN A 39 -42.31 -19.28 -6.13
CA ASN A 39 -43.10 -20.00 -7.12
C ASN A 39 -43.68 -19.03 -8.18
N ILE A 40 -43.21 -19.15 -9.42
CA ILE A 40 -43.61 -18.26 -10.55
C ILE A 40 -44.93 -18.70 -11.21
N SER A 41 -45.50 -19.85 -10.80
CA SER A 41 -46.72 -20.40 -11.42
C SER A 41 -47.99 -19.58 -11.15
N THR A 42 -47.90 -18.56 -10.28
CA THR A 42 -49.01 -17.63 -9.97
C THR A 42 -48.57 -16.20 -10.21
N GLN A 43 -49.50 -15.32 -10.58
CA GLN A 43 -49.16 -13.91 -10.83
C GLN A 43 -48.62 -13.19 -9.58
N ALA A 44 -49.14 -13.51 -8.40
CA ALA A 44 -48.63 -13.00 -7.13
C ALA A 44 -47.19 -13.49 -6.86
N GLY A 45 -46.92 -14.79 -7.07
CA GLY A 45 -45.58 -15.34 -6.88
C GLY A 45 -44.56 -14.84 -7.92
N ALA A 46 -44.98 -14.59 -9.16
CA ALA A 46 -44.15 -13.94 -10.17
C ALA A 46 -43.77 -12.50 -9.77
N THR A 47 -44.70 -11.74 -9.19
CA THR A 47 -44.43 -10.37 -8.70
C THR A 47 -43.46 -10.39 -7.51
N ALA A 48 -43.64 -11.32 -6.57
CA ALA A 48 -42.70 -11.51 -5.45
C ALA A 48 -41.30 -11.96 -5.92
N ALA A 49 -41.22 -12.73 -7.01
CA ALA A 49 -39.96 -13.13 -7.63
C ALA A 49 -39.18 -11.92 -8.13
N LEU A 50 -39.85 -11.02 -8.84
CA LEU A 50 -39.24 -9.79 -9.36
C LEU A 50 -38.68 -8.93 -8.23
N ASN A 51 -39.46 -8.71 -7.17
CA ASN A 51 -38.99 -7.94 -6.00
C ASN A 51 -37.75 -8.57 -5.34
N SER A 52 -37.75 -9.90 -5.16
CA SER A 52 -36.62 -10.62 -4.58
C SER A 52 -35.36 -10.53 -5.45
N ILE A 53 -35.52 -10.59 -6.78
CA ILE A 53 -34.43 -10.46 -7.74
C ILE A 53 -33.88 -9.03 -7.74
N ASP A 54 -34.74 -8.02 -7.73
CA ASP A 54 -34.31 -6.61 -7.68
C ASP A 54 -33.49 -6.31 -6.43
N GLU A 55 -33.91 -6.81 -5.27
CA GLU A 55 -33.16 -6.65 -4.03
C GLU A 55 -31.82 -7.42 -4.05
N ALA A 56 -31.79 -8.63 -4.61
CA ALA A 56 -30.55 -9.36 -4.83
C ALA A 56 -29.57 -8.60 -5.75
N LEU A 57 -30.07 -8.04 -6.85
CA LEU A 57 -29.28 -7.25 -7.80
C LEU A 57 -28.75 -5.98 -7.15
N LYS A 58 -29.57 -5.30 -6.34
CA LYS A 58 -29.15 -4.14 -5.57
C LYS A 58 -28.03 -4.50 -4.60
N SER A 59 -28.16 -5.60 -3.87
CA SER A 59 -27.12 -6.08 -2.95
C SER A 59 -25.81 -6.44 -3.66
N ILE A 60 -25.88 -7.13 -4.80
CA ILE A 60 -24.70 -7.40 -5.64
C ILE A 60 -24.06 -6.10 -6.12
N SER A 61 -24.86 -5.11 -6.48
CA SER A 61 -24.37 -3.79 -6.95
C SER A 61 -23.66 -3.03 -5.84
N VAL A 62 -24.17 -3.07 -4.61
CA VAL A 62 -23.51 -2.49 -3.42
C VAL A 62 -22.16 -3.18 -3.17
N ASN A 63 -22.12 -4.51 -3.14
CA ASN A 63 -20.86 -5.25 -2.99
C ASN A 63 -19.85 -4.91 -4.09
N ARG A 64 -20.30 -4.79 -5.34
CA ARG A 64 -19.43 -4.40 -6.47
C ARG A 64 -18.90 -2.97 -6.30
N ALA A 65 -19.72 -2.05 -5.81
CA ALA A 65 -19.30 -0.68 -5.52
C ALA A 65 -18.26 -0.64 -4.40
N GLU A 66 -18.44 -1.42 -3.33
CA GLU A 66 -17.46 -1.53 -2.25
C GLU A 66 -16.13 -2.11 -2.73
N LEU A 67 -16.17 -3.18 -3.53
CA LEU A 67 -14.97 -3.75 -4.15
C LEU A 67 -14.27 -2.73 -5.06
N GLY A 68 -15.02 -1.96 -5.85
CA GLY A 68 -14.48 -0.86 -6.66
C GLY A 68 -13.83 0.23 -5.81
N ALA A 69 -14.43 0.60 -4.68
CA ALA A 69 -13.84 1.57 -3.75
C ALA A 69 -12.55 1.04 -3.11
N VAL A 70 -12.51 -0.24 -2.73
CA VAL A 70 -11.30 -0.89 -2.21
C VAL A 70 -10.19 -0.95 -3.27
N GLN A 71 -10.53 -1.24 -4.53
CA GLN A 71 -9.57 -1.21 -5.64
C GLN A 71 -8.96 0.18 -5.82
N ASN A 72 -9.78 1.24 -5.85
CA ASN A 72 -9.28 2.63 -5.95
C ASN A 72 -8.34 2.99 -4.78
N ARG A 73 -8.69 2.57 -3.55
CA ARG A 73 -7.82 2.77 -2.38
C ARG A 73 -6.51 2.01 -2.50
N LEU A 74 -6.55 0.79 -3.01
CA LEU A 74 -5.35 -0.03 -3.23
C LEU A 74 -4.44 0.62 -4.28
N GLU A 75 -4.98 1.06 -5.41
CA GLU A 75 -4.24 1.76 -6.46
C GLU A 75 -3.59 3.05 -5.94
N ALA A 76 -4.32 3.87 -5.19
CA ALA A 76 -3.79 5.07 -4.56
C ALA A 76 -2.66 4.74 -3.57
N THR A 77 -2.81 3.69 -2.78
CA THR A 77 -1.79 3.22 -1.83
C THR A 77 -0.53 2.75 -2.54
N ILE A 78 -0.69 1.98 -3.63
CA ILE A 78 0.42 1.50 -4.47
C ILE A 78 1.18 2.67 -5.08
N SER A 79 0.47 3.66 -5.63
CA SER A 79 1.08 4.86 -6.25
C SER A 79 1.90 5.66 -5.23
N ASN A 80 1.34 5.88 -4.04
CA ASN A 80 2.04 6.56 -2.94
C ASN A 80 3.27 5.77 -2.48
N LEU A 81 3.15 4.45 -2.30
CA LEU A 81 4.25 3.60 -1.87
C LEU A 81 5.37 3.54 -2.91
N THR A 82 5.03 3.46 -4.20
CA THR A 82 6.00 3.47 -5.29
C THR A 82 6.78 4.78 -5.31
N SER A 83 6.09 5.91 -5.14
CA SER A 83 6.72 7.23 -5.07
C SER A 83 7.66 7.35 -3.87
N ALA A 84 7.22 6.91 -2.68
CA ALA A 84 8.04 6.89 -1.48
C ALA A 84 9.27 5.97 -1.62
N SER A 85 9.10 4.79 -2.23
CA SER A 85 10.18 3.85 -2.51
C SER A 85 11.23 4.46 -3.44
N ASN A 86 10.80 5.05 -4.57
CA ASN A 86 11.71 5.73 -5.50
C ASN A 86 12.48 6.88 -4.84
N ASN A 87 11.81 7.70 -4.02
CA ASN A 87 12.45 8.78 -3.28
C ASN A 87 13.48 8.26 -2.26
N THR A 88 13.18 7.14 -1.60
CA THR A 88 14.08 6.51 -0.62
C THR A 88 15.29 5.90 -1.31
N VAL A 89 15.09 5.17 -2.41
CA VAL A 89 16.17 4.59 -3.23
C VAL A 89 17.07 5.69 -3.78
N ALA A 90 16.50 6.76 -4.35
CA ALA A 90 17.28 7.88 -4.86
C ALA A 90 18.08 8.60 -3.76
N SER A 91 17.50 8.76 -2.57
CA SER A 91 18.19 9.37 -1.42
C SER A 91 19.33 8.48 -0.91
N ARG A 92 19.09 7.17 -0.83
CA ARG A 92 20.12 6.19 -0.46
C ARG A 92 21.26 6.15 -1.47
N SER A 93 20.97 6.17 -2.78
CA SER A 93 21.99 6.26 -3.83
C SER A 93 22.86 7.50 -3.64
N ARG A 94 22.25 8.68 -3.45
CA ARG A 94 23.02 9.92 -3.23
C ARG A 94 23.95 9.84 -2.01
N ILE A 95 23.49 9.24 -0.91
CA ILE A 95 24.33 9.04 0.28
C ILE A 95 25.49 8.09 -0.03
N GLN A 96 25.18 6.93 -0.63
CA GLN A 96 26.18 5.92 -0.96
C GLN A 96 27.22 6.43 -1.97
N ASP A 97 26.78 7.16 -3.00
CA ASP A 97 27.65 7.75 -4.02
C ASP A 97 28.54 8.85 -3.43
N ALA A 98 28.00 9.67 -2.52
CA ALA A 98 28.79 10.70 -1.82
C ALA A 98 29.84 10.08 -0.88
N ASP A 99 29.46 9.06 -0.10
CA ASP A 99 30.37 8.35 0.79
C ASP A 99 31.46 7.62 -0.01
N PHE A 100 31.10 6.99 -1.12
CA PHE A 100 32.05 6.32 -2.01
C PHE A 100 33.02 7.33 -2.65
N ALA A 101 32.53 8.48 -3.10
CA ALA A 101 33.37 9.55 -3.64
C ALA A 101 34.35 10.09 -2.58
N ALA A 102 33.90 10.28 -1.33
CA ALA A 102 34.73 10.74 -0.23
C ALA A 102 35.83 9.72 0.12
N GLU A 103 35.48 8.44 0.25
CA GLU A 103 36.43 7.37 0.56
C GLU A 103 37.44 7.17 -0.57
N THR A 104 36.99 7.15 -1.83
CA THR A 104 37.87 7.02 -3.00
C THR A 104 38.84 8.20 -3.10
N THR A 105 38.39 9.42 -2.78
CA THR A 105 39.26 10.61 -2.74
C THR A 105 40.28 10.51 -1.61
N SER A 106 39.87 10.01 -0.44
CA SER A 106 40.77 9.78 0.70
C SER A 106 41.84 8.74 0.37
N LEU A 107 41.44 7.62 -0.24
CA LEU A 107 42.33 6.56 -0.71
C LEU A 107 43.32 7.09 -1.75
N ALA A 108 42.84 7.81 -2.77
CA ALA A 108 43.68 8.41 -3.79
C ALA A 108 44.67 9.43 -3.20
N ARG A 109 44.21 10.30 -2.27
CA ARG A 109 45.09 11.23 -1.55
C ARG A 109 46.17 10.50 -0.78
N GLY A 110 45.83 9.41 -0.09
CA GLY A 110 46.77 8.56 0.62
C GLY A 110 47.84 7.96 -0.31
N GLN A 111 47.42 7.43 -1.46
CA GLN A 111 48.33 6.88 -2.47
C GLN A 111 49.25 7.95 -3.08
N ILE A 112 48.74 9.15 -3.35
CA ILE A 112 49.56 10.26 -3.84
C ILE A 112 50.58 10.69 -2.77
N LEU A 113 50.18 10.78 -1.51
CA LEU A 113 51.07 11.12 -0.40
C LEU A 113 52.19 10.09 -0.22
N THR A 114 51.90 8.79 -0.33
CA THR A 114 52.93 7.75 -0.21
C THR A 114 53.91 7.77 -1.38
N GLN A 115 53.43 7.97 -2.62
CA GLN A 115 54.28 8.16 -3.79
C GLN A 115 55.13 9.43 -3.69
N ALA A 116 54.54 10.54 -3.24
CA ALA A 116 55.25 11.79 -3.02
C ALA A 116 56.30 11.67 -1.90
N ALA A 117 55.99 10.98 -0.80
CA ALA A 117 56.94 10.73 0.28
C ALA A 117 58.16 9.92 -0.19
N GLN A 118 57.95 8.89 -1.02
CA GLN A 118 59.03 8.12 -1.62
C GLN A 118 59.90 8.97 -2.57
N ALA A 119 59.26 9.77 -3.44
CA ALA A 119 59.98 10.69 -4.34
C ALA A 119 60.75 11.77 -3.58
N MET A 120 60.16 12.34 -2.53
CA MET A 120 60.79 13.33 -1.64
C MET A 120 61.97 12.74 -0.87
N LEU A 121 61.85 11.51 -0.37
CA LEU A 121 62.97 10.78 0.25
C LEU A 121 64.11 10.55 -0.75
N ALA A 122 63.78 10.12 -1.97
CA ALA A 122 64.78 9.94 -3.02
C ALA A 122 65.48 11.25 -3.39
N GLN A 123 64.72 12.35 -3.53
CA GLN A 123 65.25 13.68 -3.82
C GLN A 123 66.12 14.21 -2.67
N ALA A 124 65.69 14.04 -1.42
CA ALA A 124 66.45 14.44 -0.24
C ALA A 124 67.79 13.68 -0.17
N ASN A 125 67.78 12.37 -0.40
CA ASN A 125 68.99 11.56 -0.43
C ASN A 125 69.97 11.99 -1.54
N GLN A 126 69.48 12.29 -2.74
CA GLN A 126 70.35 12.80 -3.83
C GLN A 126 70.94 14.19 -3.51
N SER A 127 70.13 15.09 -2.95
CA SER A 127 70.62 16.42 -2.55
C SER A 127 71.71 16.35 -1.47
N GLN A 128 71.57 15.44 -0.49
CA GLN A 128 72.58 15.24 0.57
C GLN A 128 73.91 14.72 0.01
N GLN A 129 73.88 13.82 -0.98
CA GLN A 129 75.09 13.33 -1.64
C GLN A 129 75.81 14.42 -2.43
N GLY A 130 75.06 15.33 -3.08
CA GLY A 130 75.64 16.50 -3.77
C GLY A 130 76.34 17.46 -2.81
N VAL A 131 75.79 17.69 -1.61
CA VAL A 131 76.43 18.52 -0.58
C VAL A 131 77.69 17.87 -0.02
N LEU A 132 77.72 16.55 0.14
CA LEU A 132 78.92 15.83 0.55
C LEU A 132 80.05 15.89 -0.49
N GLN A 133 79.73 16.03 -1.78
CA GLN A 133 80.74 16.29 -2.82
C GLN A 133 81.34 17.69 -2.74
N LEU A 134 80.61 18.67 -2.20
CA LEU A 134 81.08 20.04 -1.98
C LEU A 134 81.90 20.21 -0.68
N LEU A 135 81.93 19.19 0.18
CA LEU A 135 82.69 19.15 1.43
C LEU A 135 83.99 18.34 1.33
N ARG A 136 84.40 17.96 0.11
CA ARG A 136 85.65 17.23 -0.17
C ARG A 136 86.66 18.07 -0.93
#